data_AF-A0AAQ1BWK6-F1
#
_entry.id   AF-A0AAQ1BWK6-F1
#
_cell.length_a   1.000
_cell.length_b   1.000
_cell.length_c   1.000
_cell.angle_alpha   90.00
_cell.angle_beta   90.00
_cell.angle_gamma   90.00
#
_symmetry.space_group_name_H-M   'P 1'
#
loop_
_entity.id
_entity.type
_entity.pdbx_description
1 polymer ?
#
loop_
_entity_poly.entity_id
_entity_poly.type
_entity_poly.pdbx_seq_one_letter_code
_entity_poly.pdbx_strand_id
1 'polypeptide(L)'
;MAPCFDCGHVPGELDECIRGEHEYHAFEIWGQEIVLCDFCDADFGSYFPDYWGLPEGPLPDYPLHLVRKVERPGIGRDLYCANCNHRLEFLLFRSRVAAQNAA
;
A
#
# COMPACT_ATOMS: atom_id res chain seq x y z
N MET A 1 4.33 12.74 -3.77
CA MET A 1 4.44 11.30 -3.50
C MET A 1 4.00 10.55 -4.72
N ALA A 2 4.69 9.45 -5.01
CA ALA A 2 4.33 8.52 -6.07
C ALA A 2 3.02 7.78 -5.70
N PRO A 3 2.32 7.16 -6.66
CA PRO A 3 0.97 6.63 -6.44
C PRO A 3 0.86 5.52 -5.40
N CYS A 4 1.88 4.64 -5.28
CA CYS A 4 1.88 3.54 -4.32
C CYS A 4 1.66 4.06 -2.89
N PHE A 5 0.70 3.48 -2.18
CA PHE A 5 0.38 3.88 -0.80
C PHE A 5 1.54 3.57 0.12
N ASP A 6 2.19 2.43 -0.08
CA ASP A 6 3.26 1.96 0.79
C ASP A 6 4.59 2.71 0.55
N CYS A 7 5.23 2.47 -0.60
CA CYS A 7 6.55 3.03 -0.90
C CYS A 7 6.53 4.44 -1.46
N GLY A 8 5.39 5.02 -1.86
CA GLY A 8 5.37 6.27 -2.65
C GLY A 8 5.89 7.53 -1.94
N HIS A 9 6.24 7.42 -0.66
CA HIS A 9 6.97 8.43 0.10
C HIS A 9 8.47 8.48 -0.22
N VAL A 10 9.05 7.37 -0.70
CA VAL A 10 10.48 7.22 -0.97
C VAL A 10 10.86 8.17 -2.12
N PRO A 11 11.93 8.97 -1.99
CA PRO A 11 12.30 9.93 -3.03
C PRO A 11 12.54 9.30 -4.41
N GLY A 12 13.13 8.09 -4.48
CA GLY A 12 13.40 7.39 -5.74
C GLY A 12 12.13 7.02 -6.52
N GLU A 13 11.07 6.63 -5.82
CA GLU A 13 9.78 6.23 -6.41
C GLU A 13 9.12 7.35 -7.23
N LEU A 14 9.41 8.61 -6.89
CA LEU A 14 8.95 9.75 -7.69
C LEU A 14 9.61 9.77 -9.06
N ASP A 15 10.93 9.58 -9.11
CA ASP A 15 11.68 9.57 -10.36
C ASP A 15 11.29 8.36 -11.20
N GLU A 16 11.15 7.20 -10.58
CA GLU A 16 10.74 5.94 -11.23
C GLU A 16 9.30 6.04 -11.78
N CYS A 17 8.38 6.67 -11.05
CA CYS A 17 7.03 6.97 -11.53
C CYS A 17 7.04 7.92 -12.74
N ILE A 18 7.91 8.94 -12.75
CA ILE A 18 8.05 9.88 -13.89
C ILE A 18 8.60 9.15 -15.12
N ARG A 19 9.54 8.22 -14.93
CA ARG A 19 10.15 7.42 -15.99
C ARG A 19 9.24 6.28 -16.49
N GLY A 20 8.16 5.97 -15.76
CA GLY A 20 7.23 4.91 -16.11
C GLY A 20 7.78 3.51 -15.86
N GLU A 21 8.61 3.35 -14.82
CA GLU A 21 9.31 2.11 -14.49
C GLU A 21 8.46 1.11 -13.71
N HIS A 22 7.37 1.59 -13.09
CA HIS A 22 6.43 0.77 -12.32
C HIS A 22 5.04 0.74 -12.94
N GLU A 23 4.38 -0.40 -12.83
CA GLU A 23 2.93 -0.48 -12.97
C GLU A 23 2.25 -0.23 -11.63
N TYR A 24 1.10 0.42 -11.65
CA TYR A 24 0.31 0.67 -10.44
C TYR A 24 -1.08 0.09 -10.59
N HIS A 25 -1.52 -0.61 -9.56
CA HIS A 25 -2.81 -1.29 -9.53
C HIS A 25 -3.55 -0.94 -8.23
N ALA A 26 -4.87 -0.82 -8.34
CA ALA A 26 -5.74 -0.78 -7.17
C ALA A 26 -6.19 -2.20 -6.85
N PHE A 27 -6.07 -2.58 -5.59
CA PHE A 27 -6.49 -3.87 -5.05
C PHE A 27 -7.52 -3.66 -3.96
N GLU A 28 -8.44 -4.61 -3.82
CA GLU A 28 -9.32 -4.73 -2.68
C GLU A 28 -8.77 -5.81 -1.74
N ILE A 29 -8.68 -5.48 -0.46
CA ILE A 29 -8.39 -6.43 0.60
C ILE A 29 -9.14 -6.01 1.86
N TRP A 30 -9.79 -6.97 2.53
CA TRP A 30 -10.67 -6.73 3.68
C TRP A 30 -11.75 -5.66 3.40
N GLY A 31 -12.26 -5.57 2.16
CA GLY A 31 -13.26 -4.56 1.77
C GLY A 31 -12.73 -3.12 1.73
N GLN A 32 -11.41 -2.94 1.77
CA GLN A 32 -10.74 -1.65 1.62
C GLN A 32 -9.89 -1.64 0.35
N GLU A 33 -9.85 -0.50 -0.34
CA GLU A 33 -9.01 -0.33 -1.52
C GLU A 33 -7.61 0.18 -1.14
N ILE A 34 -6.58 -0.37 -1.78
CA ILE A 34 -5.20 0.07 -1.69
C ILE A 34 -4.58 0.17 -3.09
N VAL A 35 -3.77 1.20 -3.32
CA VAL A 35 -2.98 1.32 -4.56
C VAL A 35 -1.54 0.91 -4.28
N LEU A 36 -1.04 -0.07 -5.02
CA LEU A 36 0.34 -0.58 -4.92
C LEU A 36 1.04 -0.50 -6.28
N CYS A 37 2.35 -0.35 -6.27
CA CYS A 37 3.17 -0.67 -7.44
C CYS A 37 3.35 -2.19 -7.57
N ASP A 38 3.83 -2.62 -8.72
CA ASP A 38 4.23 -4.00 -9.05
C ASP A 38 5.34 -4.60 -8.18
N PHE A 39 6.05 -3.77 -7.41
CA PHE A 39 6.97 -4.25 -6.38
C PHE A 39 6.26 -4.51 -5.05
N CYS A 40 5.48 -3.53 -4.58
CA CYS A 40 4.79 -3.62 -3.29
C CYS A 40 3.62 -4.61 -3.31
N ASP A 41 3.00 -4.88 -4.46
CA ASP A 41 1.97 -5.93 -4.53
C ASP A 41 2.57 -7.33 -4.35
N ALA A 42 3.75 -7.58 -4.92
CA ALA A 42 4.50 -8.82 -4.78
C ALA A 42 5.08 -9.00 -3.37
N ASP A 43 5.43 -7.89 -2.69
CA ASP A 43 6.00 -7.91 -1.34
C ASP A 43 4.94 -7.72 -0.22
N PHE A 44 3.65 -7.60 -0.56
CA PHE A 44 2.61 -7.32 0.44
C PHE A 44 2.51 -8.42 1.53
N GLY A 45 2.88 -9.66 1.18
CA GLY A 45 2.99 -10.80 2.09
C GLY A 45 4.02 -10.65 3.22
N SER A 46 4.94 -9.70 3.13
CA SER A 46 6.03 -9.50 4.10
C SER A 46 5.57 -8.87 5.42
N TYR A 47 4.35 -8.33 5.49
CA TYR A 47 3.78 -7.78 6.72
C TYR A 47 3.32 -8.88 7.68
N PHE A 48 3.67 -8.76 8.96
CA PHE A 48 3.15 -9.65 10.01
C PHE A 48 1.63 -9.48 10.20
N PRO A 49 0.89 -10.55 10.56
CA PRO A 49 -0.57 -10.49 10.73
C PRO A 49 -1.06 -9.42 11.70
N ASP A 50 -0.35 -9.26 12.83
CA ASP A 50 -0.65 -8.29 13.88
C ASP A 50 -0.57 -6.85 13.37
N TYR A 51 0.28 -6.59 12.36
CA TYR A 51 0.33 -5.30 11.68
C TYR A 51 -1.04 -4.90 11.12
N TRP A 52 -1.81 -5.88 10.63
CA TRP A 52 -3.15 -5.70 10.08
C TRP A 52 -4.28 -5.94 11.08
N GLY A 53 -3.96 -6.10 12.37
CA GLY A 53 -4.95 -6.39 13.41
C GLY A 53 -5.48 -7.83 13.37
N LEU A 54 -4.79 -8.74 12.70
CA LEU A 54 -5.11 -10.18 12.69
C LEU A 54 -4.42 -10.89 13.86
N PRO A 55 -4.88 -12.09 14.27
CA PRO A 55 -4.19 -12.90 15.27
C PRO A 55 -2.74 -13.22 14.84
N GLU A 56 -1.82 -13.23 15.80
CA GLU A 56 -0.44 -13.66 15.57
C GLU A 56 -0.40 -15.07 14.97
N GLY A 57 0.53 -15.29 14.03
CA GLY A 57 0.62 -16.54 13.29
C GLY A 57 1.72 -16.50 12.22
N PRO A 58 1.85 -17.58 11.43
CA PRO A 58 2.71 -17.56 10.24
C PRO A 58 2.25 -16.45 9.28
N LEU A 59 3.18 -15.91 8.48
CA LEU A 59 2.85 -14.96 7.41
C LEU A 59 1.83 -15.60 6.46
N PRO A 60 0.58 -15.11 6.41
CA PRO A 60 -0.42 -15.63 5.52
C PRO A 60 -0.18 -15.07 4.11
N ASP A 61 -0.75 -15.75 3.12
CA ASP A 61 -0.95 -15.12 1.82
C ASP A 61 -2.11 -14.12 1.94
N TYR A 62 -1.86 -12.85 1.65
CA TYR A 62 -2.86 -11.79 1.72
C TYR A 62 -3.59 -11.72 0.36
N PRO A 63 -4.89 -12.03 0.29
CA PRO A 63 -5.61 -12.09 -0.98
C PRO A 63 -5.89 -10.68 -1.50
N LEU A 64 -4.94 -10.10 -2.22
CA LEU A 64 -5.12 -8.87 -2.98
C LEU A 64 -6.01 -9.14 -4.19
N HIS A 65 -7.24 -8.64 -4.17
CA HIS A 65 -8.15 -8.75 -5.31
C HIS A 65 -7.94 -7.57 -6.25
N LEU A 66 -7.42 -7.82 -7.47
CA LEU A 66 -7.21 -6.77 -8.45
C LEU A 66 -8.55 -6.09 -8.83
N VAL A 67 -8.65 -4.79 -8.58
CA VAL A 67 -9.82 -3.97 -8.93
C VAL A 67 -9.62 -3.32 -10.30
N ARG A 68 -8.49 -2.62 -10.49
CA ARG A 68 -8.17 -1.92 -11.74
C ARG A 68 -6.69 -1.59 -11.86
N LYS A 69 -6.23 -1.38 -13.09
CA LYS A 69 -4.96 -0.72 -13.39
C LYS A 69 -5.12 0.80 -13.26
N VAL A 70 -4.09 1.47 -12.74
CA VAL A 70 -4.01 2.93 -12.68
C VAL A 70 -3.38 3.42 -13.98
N GLU A 71 -4.23 3.67 -14.99
CA GLU A 71 -3.79 4.01 -16.37
C GLU A 71 -2.97 5.30 -16.48
N ARG A 72 -3.14 6.23 -15.54
CA ARG A 72 -2.42 7.51 -15.50
C ARG A 72 -1.90 7.74 -14.08
N PRO A 73 -0.80 7.07 -13.69
CA PRO A 73 -0.22 7.25 -12.37
C PRO A 73 0.21 8.70 -12.19
N GLY A 74 -0.46 9.41 -11.27
CA GLY A 74 -0.22 10.81 -11.01
C GLY A 74 0.59 11.02 -9.75
N ILE A 75 1.58 11.90 -9.80
CA ILE A 75 2.27 12.39 -8.60
C ILE A 75 1.41 13.47 -7.94
N GLY A 76 1.20 13.32 -6.64
CA GLY A 76 0.38 14.24 -5.84
C GLY A 76 1.13 14.84 -4.67
N ARG A 77 0.58 15.90 -4.08
CA ARG A 77 0.94 16.32 -2.72
C ARG A 77 0.21 15.42 -1.74
N ASP A 78 0.94 14.93 -0.76
CA ASP A 78 0.42 14.09 0.32
C ASP A 78 1.32 14.26 1.55
N LEU A 79 0.83 13.83 2.71
CA LEU A 79 1.56 13.82 3.97
C LEU A 79 2.16 12.43 4.20
N TYR A 80 3.25 12.37 4.96
CA TYR A 80 3.83 11.11 5.42
C TYR A 80 4.29 11.28 6.86
N CYS A 81 4.42 10.17 7.57
CA CYS A 81 4.95 10.18 8.93
C CYS A 81 6.48 10.16 8.88
N ALA A 82 7.15 11.17 9.45
CA ALA A 82 8.61 11.22 9.48
C ALA A 82 9.26 10.14 10.39
N ASN A 83 8.47 9.39 11.16
CA ASN A 83 8.97 8.33 12.03
C ASN A 83 8.95 6.95 11.35
N CYS A 84 7.80 6.55 10.79
CA CYS A 84 7.65 5.24 10.13
C CYS A 84 7.79 5.33 8.60
N ASN A 85 8.00 6.53 8.07
CA ASN A 85 8.11 6.86 6.66
C ASN A 85 6.89 6.54 5.78
N HIS A 86 5.89 5.81 6.24
CA HIS A 86 4.68 5.58 5.45
C HIS A 86 3.89 6.86 5.14
N ARG A 87 3.27 6.86 3.96
CA ARG A 87 2.32 7.88 3.52
C ARG A 87 1.08 7.91 4.40
N LEU A 88 0.45 9.07 4.53
CA LEU A 88 -0.78 9.23 5.29
C LEU A 88 -1.89 8.31 4.76
N GLU A 89 -2.02 8.19 3.44
CA GLU A 89 -3.05 7.33 2.84
C GLU A 89 -2.89 5.86 3.26
N PHE A 90 -1.66 5.35 3.32
CA PHE A 90 -1.38 4.00 3.82
C PHE A 90 -1.68 3.86 5.31
N LEU A 91 -1.34 4.86 6.12
CA LEU A 91 -1.64 4.86 7.55
C LEU A 91 -3.15 4.87 7.81
N LEU A 92 -3.91 5.62 7.02
CA LEU A 92 -5.37 5.65 7.09
C LEU A 92 -5.98 4.30 6.68
N PHE A 93 -5.51 3.72 5.58
CA PHE A 93 -5.87 2.36 5.16
C PHE A 93 -5.60 1.35 6.27
N ARG A 94 -4.37 1.29 6.77
CA ARG A 94 -3.94 0.38 7.84
C ARG A 94 -4.78 0.55 9.10
N SER A 95 -5.08 1.79 9.48
CA SER A 95 -5.91 2.08 10.66
C SER A 95 -7.33 1.54 10.51
N ARG A 96 -7.94 1.64 9.33
CA ARG A 96 -9.30 1.12 9.06
C ARG A 96 -9.29 -0.40 9.10
N VAL A 97 -8.34 -1.01 8.39
CA VAL A 97 -8.15 -2.46 8.32
C VAL A 97 -7.92 -3.05 9.71
N ALA A 98 -6.97 -2.50 10.48
CA ALA A 98 -6.65 -3.00 11.81
C ALA A 98 -7.85 -2.90 12.78
N ALA A 99 -8.63 -1.82 12.70
CA ALA A 99 -9.84 -1.68 13.51
C ALA A 99 -10.93 -2.69 13.09
N GLN A 100 -11.06 -2.97 11.80
CA GLN A 100 -12.03 -3.94 11.28
C GLN A 100 -11.65 -5.38 11.64
N ASN A 101 -10.38 -5.74 11.51
CA ASN A 101 -9.90 -7.11 11.74
C ASN A 101 -9.83 -7.48 13.24
N ALA A 102 -9.71 -6.48 14.12
CA ALA A 102 -9.68 -6.67 15.57
C ALA A 102 -11.09 -6.69 16.23
N ALA A 103 -12.14 -6.40 15.47
CA ALA A 103 -13.54 -6.37 15.94
C ALA A 103 -14.21 -7.74 15.83
#